data_AF-A0A2G4IGD2-F1
#
_entry.id   AF-A0A2G4IGD2-F1
#
_cell.length_a   1.000
_cell.length_b   1.000
_cell.length_c   1.000
_cell.angle_alpha   90.00
_cell.angle_beta   90.00
_cell.angle_gamma   90.00
#
_symmetry.space_group_name_H-M   'P 1'
#
loop_
_entity.id
_entity.type
_entity.pdbx_description
1 polymer ?
#
loop_
_entity_poly.entity_id
_entity_poly.type
_entity_poly.pdbx_seq_one_letter_code
_entity_poly.pdbx_strand_id
1 'polypeptide(L)'
;MHNRKVVATLMLAATVAVGACDAVTGGTGGSPIGVGGISARSKGTGYTVAPQIAFYRVAGANFVSAQGVKDTCYLAAYSEPSTSGQISAAALGAGPYIIVALGSRTDSLVRTGGALDAAYRSTLTSGIPFTPGDSMVITVPGDRAGFPASTFRGKTAEPFSMVPIGTPVAGSPINLNWTAASDLNAAMFVTFRYSAAGTTPATLNRQVACAFVDDGSGQVPATVAAEWVAAATRDYTAQRIRTILTQIDLPLSYFNIVSTFDWPTPVSP
;
A
#
# COMPACT_ATOMS: atom_id res chain seq x y z
N MET A 1 -32.50 1.65 13.83
CA MET A 1 -31.98 2.29 12.60
C MET A 1 -30.47 2.23 12.66
N HIS A 2 -29.86 1.33 11.91
CA HIS A 2 -28.41 1.05 11.94
C HIS A 2 -27.68 2.13 11.14
N ASN A 3 -26.97 3.03 11.82
CA ASN A 3 -26.06 3.98 11.19
C ASN A 3 -24.92 3.21 10.52
N ARG A 4 -25.00 3.04 9.19
CA ARG A 4 -23.91 2.56 8.35
C ARG A 4 -22.78 3.60 8.39
N LYS A 5 -21.78 3.36 9.24
CA LYS A 5 -20.50 4.07 9.19
C LYS A 5 -19.76 3.58 7.95
N VAL A 6 -19.70 4.40 6.91
CA VAL A 6 -18.79 4.16 5.77
C VAL A 6 -17.42 4.60 6.22
N VAL A 7 -16.53 3.63 6.36
CA VAL A 7 -15.18 3.81 6.93
C VAL A 7 -14.18 3.95 5.80
N ALA A 8 -13.44 5.06 5.78
CA ALA A 8 -12.34 5.30 4.88
C ALA A 8 -11.14 4.43 5.24
N THR A 9 -10.97 3.34 4.52
CA THR A 9 -9.77 2.51 4.64
C THR A 9 -8.61 3.19 3.91
N LEU A 10 -7.92 4.13 4.56
CA LEU A 10 -6.48 4.29 4.27
C LEU A 10 -5.81 3.05 4.87
N MET A 11 -5.73 1.96 4.09
CA MET A 11 -4.77 0.90 4.38
C MET A 11 -3.39 1.51 4.14
N LEU A 12 -2.91 2.28 5.11
CA LEU A 12 -1.49 2.35 5.39
C LEU A 12 -1.14 1.04 6.12
N ALA A 13 -1.36 -0.10 5.47
CA ALA A 13 -0.76 -1.37 5.87
C ALA A 13 0.72 -1.35 5.43
N ALA A 14 1.42 -0.27 5.79
CA ALA A 14 2.86 -0.21 5.77
C ALA A 14 3.31 -0.68 7.15
N THR A 15 3.21 -1.99 7.37
CA THR A 15 4.01 -2.61 8.43
C THR A 15 5.46 -2.26 8.16
N VAL A 16 6.02 -1.53 9.11
CA VAL A 16 7.31 -0.87 9.17
C VAL A 16 8.46 -1.78 8.74
N ALA A 17 8.76 -1.85 7.44
CA ALA A 17 10.08 -2.27 7.00
C ALA A 17 11.04 -1.09 7.26
N VAL A 18 11.88 -1.21 8.29
CA VAL A 18 12.79 -0.16 8.80
C VAL A 18 13.84 0.31 7.75
N GLY A 19 13.81 -0.21 6.52
CA GLY A 19 14.67 0.19 5.41
C GLY A 19 13.96 0.61 4.13
N ALA A 20 12.63 0.70 4.11
CA ALA A 20 11.84 0.99 2.91
C ALA A 20 11.06 2.30 3.02
N CYS A 21 11.49 3.22 3.89
CA CYS A 21 10.80 4.46 4.14
C CYS A 21 11.67 5.67 3.80
N ASP A 22 11.12 6.58 2.99
CA ASP A 22 11.68 7.90 2.76
C ASP A 22 11.09 8.87 3.79
N ALA A 23 11.95 9.43 4.64
CA ALA A 23 11.55 10.44 5.60
C ALA A 23 11.57 11.82 4.95
N VAL A 24 10.46 12.56 5.06
CA VAL A 24 10.38 13.97 4.69
C VAL A 24 10.13 14.83 5.94
N THR A 25 10.86 15.92 6.05
CA THR A 25 10.65 16.92 7.10
C THR A 25 10.05 18.18 6.49
N GLY A 26 9.03 18.72 7.15
CA GLY A 26 8.40 19.97 6.76
C GLY A 26 9.12 21.18 7.34
N GLY A 27 8.97 22.33 6.68
CA GLY A 27 9.42 23.61 7.21
C GLY A 27 8.51 24.16 8.32
N THR A 28 8.84 25.35 8.83
CA THR A 28 8.05 26.06 9.84
C THR A 28 6.60 26.29 9.34
N GLY A 29 5.61 25.68 10.00
CA GLY A 29 4.20 25.69 9.58
C GLY A 29 3.71 24.43 8.85
N GLY A 30 4.60 23.45 8.61
CA GLY A 30 4.27 22.16 8.00
C GLY A 30 4.10 22.20 6.48
N SER A 31 4.52 21.13 5.82
CA SER A 31 4.45 20.98 4.36
C SER A 31 3.14 20.30 3.93
N PRO A 32 2.51 20.73 2.83
CA PRO A 32 1.46 19.96 2.19
C PRO A 32 1.99 18.61 1.72
N ILE A 33 1.26 17.55 2.04
CA ILE A 33 1.50 16.21 1.52
C ILE A 33 0.22 15.67 0.89
N GLY A 34 0.37 14.89 -0.17
CA GLY A 34 -0.69 14.03 -0.67
C GLY A 34 -0.26 12.57 -0.60
N VAL A 35 -1.19 11.72 -0.19
CA VAL A 35 -1.00 10.28 -0.09
C VAL A 35 -2.12 9.59 -0.84
N GLY A 36 -1.81 8.57 -1.62
CA GLY A 36 -2.82 7.81 -2.32
C GLY A 36 -2.50 6.34 -2.49
N GLY A 37 -3.56 5.54 -2.59
CA GLY A 37 -3.52 4.09 -2.74
C GLY A 37 -4.22 3.64 -4.01
N ILE A 38 -3.56 2.75 -4.76
CA ILE A 38 -4.07 2.15 -6.01
C ILE A 38 -3.80 0.65 -5.97
N SER A 39 -4.76 -0.09 -5.43
CA SER A 39 -4.66 -1.53 -5.22
C SER A 39 -5.52 -2.30 -6.20
N ALA A 40 -4.91 -3.26 -6.89
CA ALA A 40 -5.62 -4.13 -7.81
C ALA A 40 -6.62 -5.04 -7.06
N ARG A 41 -7.82 -5.18 -7.62
CA ARG A 41 -8.83 -6.15 -7.18
C ARG A 41 -9.29 -6.99 -8.36
N SER A 42 -9.45 -8.27 -8.17
CA SER A 42 -9.97 -9.17 -9.20
C SER A 42 -11.47 -8.93 -9.42
N LYS A 43 -11.90 -8.98 -10.68
CA LYS A 43 -13.31 -8.87 -11.08
C LYS A 43 -13.56 -9.68 -12.34
N GLY A 44 -14.17 -10.86 -12.18
CA GLY A 44 -14.26 -11.84 -13.27
C GLY A 44 -12.85 -12.22 -13.75
N THR A 45 -12.62 -12.13 -15.06
CA THR A 45 -11.29 -12.37 -15.68
C THR A 45 -10.38 -11.15 -15.70
N GLY A 46 -10.83 -9.99 -15.21
CA GLY A 46 -10.09 -8.73 -15.25
C GLY A 46 -9.82 -8.15 -13.86
N TYR A 47 -9.38 -6.88 -13.84
CA TYR A 47 -9.07 -6.16 -12.62
C TYR A 47 -9.79 -4.82 -12.55
N THR A 48 -10.04 -4.39 -11.33
CA THR A 48 -10.57 -3.06 -11.00
C THR A 48 -9.76 -2.43 -9.88
N VAL A 49 -9.81 -1.11 -9.78
CA VAL A 49 -9.26 -0.36 -8.66
C VAL A 49 -10.26 0.69 -8.19
N ALA A 50 -10.22 1.01 -6.90
CA ALA A 50 -10.93 2.14 -6.32
C ALA A 50 -9.90 3.08 -5.70
N PRO A 51 -9.31 4.00 -6.49
CA PRO A 51 -8.27 4.88 -5.99
C PRO A 51 -8.79 5.76 -4.86
N GLN A 52 -7.95 5.96 -3.86
CA GLN A 52 -8.18 6.90 -2.78
C GLN A 52 -6.98 7.81 -2.66
N ILE A 53 -7.19 9.12 -2.64
CA ILE A 53 -6.12 10.11 -2.47
C ILE A 53 -6.55 11.13 -1.42
N ALA A 54 -5.72 11.41 -0.44
CA ALA A 54 -5.98 12.39 0.61
C ALA A 54 -4.80 13.34 0.75
N PHE A 55 -5.08 14.55 1.23
CA PHE A 55 -4.08 15.61 1.37
C PHE A 55 -4.10 16.17 2.78
N TYR A 56 -2.91 16.44 3.30
CA TYR A 56 -2.72 16.86 4.68
C TYR A 56 -1.64 17.92 4.77
N ARG A 57 -1.66 18.67 5.86
CA ARG A 57 -0.51 19.48 6.29
C ARG A 57 0.17 18.81 7.46
N VAL A 58 1.47 18.53 7.34
CA VAL A 58 2.24 17.81 8.37
C VAL A 58 3.58 18.48 8.64
N ALA A 59 4.09 18.34 9.87
CA ALA A 59 5.45 18.78 10.23
C ALA A 59 6.52 17.81 9.70
N GLY A 60 6.15 16.57 9.39
CA GLY A 60 7.00 15.55 8.78
C GLY A 60 6.19 14.30 8.49
N ALA A 61 6.68 13.44 7.59
CA ALA A 61 6.07 12.18 7.24
C ALA A 61 7.13 11.15 6.85
N ASN A 62 6.82 9.87 7.04
CA ASN A 62 7.58 8.77 6.47
C ASN A 62 6.71 8.15 5.37
N PHE A 63 7.25 8.06 4.16
CA PHE A 63 6.56 7.45 3.02
C PHE A 63 7.18 6.10 2.72
N VAL A 64 6.34 5.13 2.36
CA VAL A 64 6.84 3.87 1.81
C VAL A 64 7.50 4.16 0.46
N SER A 65 8.66 3.54 0.26
CA SER A 65 9.47 3.61 -0.93
C SER A 65 9.90 2.20 -1.34
N ALA A 66 9.63 1.85 -2.58
CA ALA A 66 10.21 0.68 -3.23
C ALA A 66 11.69 0.91 -3.56
N GLN A 67 12.13 2.17 -3.64
CA GLN A 67 13.52 2.50 -3.86
C GLN A 67 14.32 2.28 -2.56
N GLY A 68 15.47 1.64 -2.68
CA GLY A 68 16.34 1.38 -1.53
C GLY A 68 15.91 0.23 -0.62
N VAL A 69 14.85 -0.51 -0.98
CA VAL A 69 14.49 -1.76 -0.29
C VAL A 69 15.68 -2.71 -0.32
N LYS A 70 15.91 -3.35 0.83
CA LYS A 70 16.88 -4.43 0.99
C LYS A 70 16.18 -5.63 1.56
N ASP A 71 16.67 -6.80 1.18
CA ASP A 71 16.19 -8.07 1.69
C ASP A 71 16.30 -8.10 3.22
N THR A 72 15.15 -8.14 3.86
CA THR A 72 15.05 -8.14 5.31
C THR A 72 13.80 -8.87 5.74
N CYS A 73 13.90 -9.58 6.87
CA CYS A 73 12.79 -10.26 7.52
C CYS A 73 12.88 -10.04 9.02
N TYR A 74 11.75 -9.75 9.65
CA TYR A 74 11.68 -9.55 11.10
C TYR A 74 10.36 -10.07 11.68
N LEU A 75 10.40 -10.40 12.97
CA LEU A 75 9.23 -10.80 13.73
C LEU A 75 8.47 -9.58 14.23
N ALA A 76 7.15 -9.61 14.14
CA ALA A 76 6.28 -8.59 14.70
C ALA A 76 5.01 -9.19 15.31
N ALA A 77 4.39 -8.43 16.20
CA ALA A 77 3.00 -8.69 16.57
C ALA A 77 2.10 -8.48 15.35
N TYR A 78 1.08 -9.31 15.23
CA TYR A 78 0.02 -9.14 14.24
C TYR A 78 -1.28 -8.80 14.95
N SER A 79 -1.96 -7.80 14.42
CA SER A 79 -3.35 -7.52 14.66
C SER A 79 -4.00 -7.26 13.31
N GLU A 80 -5.24 -7.70 13.11
CA GLU A 80 -6.01 -7.28 11.94
C GLU A 80 -5.97 -5.75 11.80
N PRO A 81 -5.76 -5.22 10.58
CA PRO A 81 -5.77 -3.79 10.36
C PRO A 81 -7.06 -3.18 10.93
N SER A 82 -6.95 -2.36 11.97
CA SER A 82 -8.11 -1.65 12.47
C SER A 82 -8.52 -0.60 11.45
N THR A 83 -9.82 -0.49 11.19
CA THR A 83 -10.35 0.54 10.29
C THR A 83 -10.37 1.93 10.95
N SER A 84 -9.70 2.11 12.08
CA SER A 84 -9.79 3.30 12.94
C SER A 84 -8.40 3.88 13.22
N GLY A 85 -7.77 4.45 12.19
CA GLY A 85 -6.70 5.41 12.38
C GLY A 85 -7.28 6.82 12.31
N GLN A 86 -7.28 7.57 13.41
CA GLN A 86 -7.50 9.01 13.34
C GLN A 86 -6.19 9.66 12.90
N ILE A 87 -6.18 10.25 11.70
CA ILE A 87 -5.11 11.15 11.31
C ILE A 87 -5.37 12.49 12.01
N SER A 88 -4.49 12.89 12.93
CA SER A 88 -4.57 14.17 13.64
C SER A 88 -4.10 15.37 12.81
N ALA A 89 -3.68 15.14 11.56
CA ALA A 89 -3.23 16.18 10.65
C ALA A 89 -4.39 16.93 10.01
N ALA A 90 -4.21 18.24 9.79
CA ALA A 90 -5.21 19.06 9.12
C ALA A 90 -5.37 18.62 7.65
N ALA A 91 -6.57 18.20 7.27
CA ALA A 91 -6.88 17.83 5.89
C ALA A 91 -6.86 19.07 4.98
N LEU A 92 -6.29 18.92 3.79
CA LEU A 92 -6.23 19.95 2.76
C LEU A 92 -7.21 19.66 1.62
N GLY A 93 -7.70 20.70 0.97
CA GLY A 93 -8.32 20.60 -0.35
C GLY A 93 -7.25 20.46 -1.44
N ALA A 94 -7.63 19.93 -2.58
CA ALA A 94 -6.78 19.77 -3.77
C ALA A 94 -7.54 20.10 -5.07
N GLY A 95 -8.61 20.89 -4.95
CA GLY A 95 -9.54 21.24 -6.02
C GLY A 95 -10.87 20.48 -5.91
N PRO A 96 -11.83 20.74 -6.83
CA PRO A 96 -13.15 20.11 -6.79
C PRO A 96 -13.11 18.60 -7.11
N TYR A 97 -12.17 18.17 -7.94
CA TYR A 97 -11.95 16.78 -8.32
C TYR A 97 -10.47 16.54 -8.65
N ILE A 98 -10.06 15.28 -8.69
CA ILE A 98 -8.74 14.84 -9.16
C ILE A 98 -8.94 13.91 -10.34
N ILE A 99 -8.14 14.07 -11.38
CA ILE A 99 -8.21 13.18 -12.53
C ILE A 99 -7.17 12.07 -12.36
N VAL A 100 -7.60 10.83 -12.52
CA VAL A 100 -6.72 9.65 -12.57
C VAL A 100 -6.90 8.98 -13.91
N ALA A 101 -5.82 8.87 -14.67
CA ALA A 101 -5.75 8.07 -15.88
C ALA A 101 -4.91 6.82 -15.63
N LEU A 102 -5.47 5.65 -15.96
CA LEU A 102 -4.87 4.32 -15.85
C LEU A 102 -4.89 3.68 -17.24
N GLY A 103 -3.75 3.62 -17.91
CA GLY A 103 -3.65 3.23 -19.31
C GLY A 103 -4.52 4.15 -20.19
N SER A 104 -5.53 3.59 -20.85
CA SER A 104 -6.48 4.32 -21.71
C SER A 104 -7.74 4.82 -20.98
N ARG A 105 -7.89 4.50 -19.68
CA ARG A 105 -9.08 4.86 -18.90
C ARG A 105 -8.80 6.10 -18.07
N THR A 106 -9.76 7.02 -18.03
CA THR A 106 -9.70 8.23 -17.22
C THR A 106 -10.95 8.32 -16.36
N ASP A 107 -10.78 8.65 -15.09
CA ASP A 107 -11.87 8.88 -14.14
C ASP A 107 -11.57 10.12 -13.27
N SER A 108 -12.62 10.69 -12.68
CA SER A 108 -12.55 11.77 -11.71
C SER A 108 -12.82 11.23 -10.30
N LEU A 109 -11.88 11.49 -9.40
CA LEU A 109 -12.08 11.30 -7.97
C LEU A 109 -12.68 12.56 -7.38
N VAL A 110 -13.78 12.43 -6.66
CA VAL A 110 -14.43 13.54 -5.96
C VAL A 110 -14.15 13.46 -4.48
N ARG A 111 -14.08 14.62 -3.82
CA ARG A 111 -13.85 14.69 -2.38
C ARG A 111 -15.07 14.13 -1.64
N THR A 112 -14.83 13.10 -0.82
CA THR A 112 -15.83 12.44 0.02
C THR A 112 -15.39 12.48 1.48
N GLY A 113 -16.34 12.52 2.42
CA GLY A 113 -16.07 12.54 3.86
C GLY A 113 -16.14 13.93 4.52
N GLY A 114 -15.97 13.96 5.85
CA GLY A 114 -16.00 15.19 6.67
C GLY A 114 -14.63 15.87 6.80
N ALA A 115 -14.54 16.95 7.57
CA ALA A 115 -13.33 17.79 7.68
C ALA A 115 -12.04 17.05 8.12
N LEU A 116 -12.15 15.88 8.75
CA LEU A 116 -11.04 15.08 9.27
C LEU A 116 -10.73 13.82 8.43
N ASP A 117 -11.54 13.52 7.42
CA ASP A 117 -11.42 12.32 6.57
C ASP A 117 -11.83 12.65 5.13
N ALA A 118 -11.24 13.71 4.60
CA ALA A 118 -11.60 14.21 3.30
C ALA A 118 -10.68 13.60 2.23
N ALA A 119 -11.05 12.42 1.75
CA ALA A 119 -10.36 11.72 0.67
C ALA A 119 -11.10 11.88 -0.65
N TYR A 120 -10.35 12.05 -1.73
CA TYR A 120 -10.82 11.97 -3.10
C TYR A 120 -10.96 10.49 -3.49
N ARG A 121 -12.16 10.11 -3.92
CA ARG A 121 -12.51 8.73 -4.28
C ARG A 121 -13.27 8.69 -5.61
N SER A 122 -13.18 7.57 -6.31
CA SER A 122 -14.03 7.33 -7.48
C SER A 122 -15.49 7.23 -7.03
N THR A 123 -16.39 7.74 -7.87
CA THR A 123 -17.84 7.57 -7.69
C THR A 123 -18.34 6.24 -8.26
N LEU A 124 -17.50 5.53 -9.01
CA LEU A 124 -17.82 4.22 -9.56
C LEU A 124 -17.76 3.16 -8.46
N THR A 125 -18.92 2.75 -7.97
CA THR A 125 -19.06 1.65 -7.00
C THR A 125 -18.47 0.34 -7.51
N SER A 126 -18.45 0.14 -8.81
CA SER A 126 -17.91 -1.03 -9.50
C SER A 126 -16.38 -1.09 -9.54
N GLY A 127 -15.69 -0.02 -9.12
CA GLY A 127 -14.29 0.23 -9.39
C GLY A 127 -14.03 0.66 -10.84
N ILE A 128 -12.85 1.23 -11.07
CA ILE A 128 -12.32 1.61 -12.38
C ILE A 128 -11.65 0.37 -12.99
N PRO A 129 -12.12 -0.14 -14.15
CA PRO A 129 -11.43 -1.19 -14.88
C PRO A 129 -10.06 -0.71 -15.33
N PHE A 130 -9.02 -1.54 -15.14
CA PHE A 130 -7.66 -1.22 -15.58
C PHE A 130 -6.84 -2.50 -15.79
N THR A 131 -5.70 -2.36 -16.47
CA THR A 131 -4.68 -3.43 -16.56
C THR A 131 -3.59 -3.12 -15.53
N PRO A 132 -3.36 -3.98 -14.52
CA PRO A 132 -2.25 -3.77 -13.60
C PRO A 132 -0.92 -3.80 -14.35
N GLY A 133 -0.01 -2.90 -13.99
CA GLY A 133 1.21 -2.64 -14.75
C GLY A 133 1.07 -1.55 -15.82
N ASP A 134 -0.12 -1.01 -16.08
CA ASP A 134 -0.25 0.11 -17.01
C ASP A 134 0.31 1.42 -16.44
N SER A 135 0.56 2.35 -17.35
CA SER A 135 0.91 3.74 -17.01
C SER A 135 -0.20 4.40 -16.22
N MET A 136 0.20 5.32 -15.37
CA MET A 136 -0.69 6.09 -14.51
C MET A 136 -0.34 7.57 -14.61
N VAL A 137 -1.38 8.40 -14.71
CA VAL A 137 -1.26 9.85 -14.60
C VAL A 137 -2.29 10.35 -13.59
N ILE A 138 -1.83 11.16 -12.64
CA ILE A 138 -2.71 11.79 -11.65
C ILE A 138 -2.56 13.29 -11.80
N THR A 139 -3.67 13.98 -12.08
CA THR A 139 -3.71 15.44 -12.20
C THR A 139 -4.51 16.02 -11.06
N VAL A 140 -3.83 16.82 -10.24
CA VAL A 140 -4.37 17.55 -9.12
C VAL A 140 -4.57 19.00 -9.56
N PRO A 141 -5.82 19.51 -9.63
CA PRO A 141 -6.07 20.91 -9.99
C PRO A 141 -5.51 21.91 -8.98
N GLY A 142 -5.36 21.48 -7.73
CA GLY A 142 -4.88 22.30 -6.62
C GLY A 142 -5.98 23.15 -5.97
N ASP A 143 -5.66 23.70 -4.81
CA ASP A 143 -6.53 24.59 -4.05
C ASP A 143 -5.69 25.72 -3.43
N ARG A 144 -6.24 26.95 -3.42
CA ARG A 144 -5.52 28.17 -3.02
C ARG A 144 -4.99 28.10 -1.58
N ALA A 145 -5.73 27.46 -0.68
CA ALA A 145 -5.34 27.24 0.71
C ALA A 145 -4.89 25.78 0.98
N GLY A 146 -4.83 24.96 -0.06
CA GLY A 146 -4.64 23.52 0.04
C GLY A 146 -3.37 23.02 -0.63
N PHE A 147 -3.47 21.84 -1.23
CA PHE A 147 -2.38 21.22 -1.98
C PHE A 147 -2.20 21.92 -3.34
N PRO A 148 -0.96 22.13 -3.82
CA PRO A 148 -0.73 22.84 -5.09
C PRO A 148 -1.20 22.04 -6.31
N ALA A 149 -1.42 22.76 -7.41
CA ALA A 149 -1.71 22.15 -8.71
C ALA A 149 -0.50 21.34 -9.18
N SER A 150 -0.70 20.10 -9.62
CA SER A 150 0.41 19.20 -9.98
C SER A 150 -0.06 18.08 -10.90
N THR A 151 0.88 17.50 -11.66
CA THR A 151 0.65 16.27 -12.44
C THR A 151 1.74 15.27 -12.13
N PHE A 152 1.35 14.06 -11.78
CA PHE A 152 2.23 12.96 -11.41
C PHE A 152 2.09 11.83 -12.41
N ARG A 153 3.19 11.17 -12.73
CA ARG A 153 3.25 10.08 -13.71
C ARG A 153 3.98 8.89 -13.11
N GLY A 154 3.54 7.69 -13.45
CA GLY A 154 4.27 6.47 -13.15
C GLY A 154 3.56 5.24 -13.68
N LYS A 155 3.68 4.13 -12.98
CA LYS A 155 3.16 2.81 -13.37
C LYS A 155 2.46 2.17 -12.18
N THR A 156 1.34 1.50 -12.43
CA THR A 156 0.69 0.67 -11.41
C THR A 156 1.48 -0.63 -11.19
N ALA A 157 1.33 -1.26 -10.02
CA ALA A 157 1.99 -2.53 -9.73
C ALA A 157 1.55 -3.62 -10.73
N GLU A 158 2.52 -4.33 -11.30
CA GLU A 158 2.27 -5.42 -12.24
C GLU A 158 1.73 -6.66 -11.53
N PRO A 159 0.96 -7.50 -12.24
CA PRO A 159 0.70 -8.84 -11.76
C PRO A 159 2.00 -9.61 -11.54
N PHE A 160 2.01 -10.48 -10.54
CA PHE A 160 3.05 -11.48 -10.37
C PHE A 160 2.43 -12.82 -10.03
N SER A 161 3.17 -13.89 -10.33
CA SER A 161 2.89 -15.23 -9.81
C SER A 161 3.95 -15.59 -8.79
N MET A 162 3.53 -16.21 -7.70
CA MET A 162 4.42 -16.86 -6.75
C MET A 162 4.41 -18.37 -6.94
N VAL A 163 5.59 -18.98 -6.79
CA VAL A 163 5.68 -20.42 -6.60
C VAL A 163 5.12 -20.74 -5.20
N PRO A 164 4.10 -21.61 -5.07
CA PRO A 164 3.57 -21.97 -3.77
C PRO A 164 4.67 -22.53 -2.87
N ILE A 165 4.68 -22.07 -1.62
CA ILE A 165 5.60 -22.60 -0.61
C ILE A 165 5.21 -24.05 -0.35
N GLY A 166 6.14 -24.97 -0.61
CA GLY A 166 5.97 -26.40 -0.30
C GLY A 166 5.88 -26.65 1.21
N THR A 167 5.86 -27.93 1.62
CA THR A 167 5.88 -28.27 3.05
C THR A 167 7.19 -27.76 3.67
N PRO A 168 7.15 -26.80 4.61
CA PRO A 168 8.38 -26.24 5.17
C PRO A 168 9.14 -27.28 5.98
N VAL A 169 10.46 -27.33 5.83
CA VAL A 169 11.34 -28.21 6.60
C VAL A 169 11.83 -27.46 7.83
N ALA A 170 11.64 -28.02 9.03
CA ALA A 170 12.09 -27.42 10.27
C ALA A 170 13.61 -27.15 10.24
N GLY A 171 14.01 -25.96 10.69
CA GLY A 171 15.41 -25.53 10.71
C GLY A 171 15.99 -25.12 9.36
N SER A 172 15.23 -25.22 8.27
CA SER A 172 15.66 -24.75 6.94
C SER A 172 15.09 -23.37 6.60
N PRO A 173 15.82 -22.54 5.83
CA PRO A 173 15.26 -21.29 5.32
C PRO A 173 14.11 -21.56 4.35
N ILE A 174 13.18 -20.61 4.25
CA ILE A 174 12.11 -20.65 3.25
C ILE A 174 12.59 -19.87 2.03
N ASN A 175 12.78 -20.56 0.91
CA ASN A 175 13.07 -19.93 -0.37
C ASN A 175 11.76 -19.51 -1.04
N LEU A 176 11.73 -18.30 -1.54
CA LEU A 176 10.59 -17.70 -2.23
C LEU A 176 11.00 -17.39 -3.66
N ASN A 177 10.08 -17.65 -4.58
CA ASN A 177 10.26 -17.35 -5.99
C ASN A 177 8.99 -16.73 -6.56
N TRP A 178 9.17 -15.66 -7.31
CA TRP A 178 8.09 -14.98 -8.02
C TRP A 178 8.58 -14.48 -9.39
N THR A 179 7.66 -14.10 -10.25
CA THR A 179 8.00 -13.42 -11.50
C THR A 179 8.52 -12.02 -11.17
N ALA A 180 9.79 -11.73 -11.44
CA ALA A 180 10.44 -10.44 -11.16
C ALA A 180 9.71 -9.22 -11.77
N ALA A 181 9.92 -8.04 -11.21
CA ALA A 181 9.45 -6.79 -11.82
C ALA A 181 10.28 -6.43 -13.07
N SER A 182 9.74 -5.54 -13.90
CA SER A 182 10.43 -5.08 -15.12
C SER A 182 11.55 -4.07 -14.85
N ASP A 183 11.60 -3.48 -13.65
CA ASP A 183 12.54 -2.44 -13.27
C ASP A 183 12.70 -2.37 -11.74
N LEU A 184 13.62 -1.53 -11.27
CA LEU A 184 13.99 -1.39 -9.86
C LEU A 184 13.03 -0.51 -9.03
N ASN A 185 11.94 0.00 -9.61
CA ASN A 185 10.96 0.82 -8.89
C ASN A 185 9.81 -0.02 -8.32
N ALA A 186 10.09 -1.27 -7.98
CA ALA A 186 9.16 -2.21 -7.36
C ALA A 186 9.85 -2.95 -6.22
N ALA A 187 9.06 -3.34 -5.23
CA ALA A 187 9.51 -4.13 -4.10
C ALA A 187 8.48 -5.21 -3.78
N MET A 188 8.96 -6.34 -3.28
CA MET A 188 8.13 -7.47 -2.89
C MET A 188 8.03 -7.54 -1.36
N PHE A 189 6.80 -7.51 -0.84
CA PHE A 189 6.50 -7.67 0.56
C PHE A 189 5.85 -9.02 0.77
N VAL A 190 6.40 -9.83 1.67
CA VAL A 190 5.83 -11.14 2.01
C VAL A 190 5.61 -11.21 3.50
N THR A 191 4.37 -11.51 3.90
CA THR A 191 3.97 -11.60 5.30
C THR A 191 3.50 -13.02 5.60
N PHE A 192 4.07 -13.62 6.63
CA PHE A 192 3.71 -14.94 7.14
C PHE A 192 3.01 -14.77 8.48
N ARG A 193 1.72 -15.08 8.58
CA ARG A 193 0.95 -14.87 9.82
C ARG A 193 0.71 -16.21 10.49
N TYR A 194 0.72 -16.22 11.81
CA TYR A 194 0.51 -17.44 12.57
C TYR A 194 -0.07 -17.16 13.96
N SER A 195 -0.66 -18.21 14.53
CA SER A 195 -1.05 -18.27 15.93
C SER A 195 0.15 -18.70 16.77
N ALA A 196 0.55 -17.88 17.75
CA ALA A 196 1.60 -18.25 18.69
C ALA A 196 1.20 -19.48 19.53
N ALA A 197 2.20 -20.22 20.03
CA ALA A 197 1.94 -21.34 20.93
C ALA A 197 1.22 -20.88 22.21
N GLY A 198 0.26 -21.69 22.69
CA GLY A 198 -0.47 -21.42 23.93
C GLY A 198 -1.63 -20.42 23.83
N THR A 199 -1.95 -19.88 22.64
CA THR A 199 -3.12 -19.01 22.47
C THR A 199 -4.38 -19.82 22.20
N THR A 200 -5.40 -19.62 23.04
CA THR A 200 -6.72 -20.26 22.92
C THR A 200 -7.81 -19.18 22.91
N PRO A 201 -8.65 -19.07 21.85
CA PRO A 201 -8.59 -19.84 20.61
C PRO A 201 -7.32 -19.54 19.78
N ALA A 202 -6.96 -20.46 18.88
CA ALA A 202 -5.86 -20.25 17.96
C ALA A 202 -6.23 -19.15 16.95
N THR A 203 -5.69 -17.95 17.15
CA THR A 203 -5.93 -16.77 16.30
C THR A 203 -4.61 -16.23 15.82
N LEU A 204 -4.56 -15.79 14.55
CA LEU A 204 -3.39 -15.11 14.01
C LEU A 204 -3.06 -13.88 14.86
N ASN A 205 -1.87 -13.84 15.46
CA ASN A 205 -1.45 -12.79 16.37
C ASN A 205 0.05 -12.49 16.32
N ARG A 206 0.79 -13.24 15.49
CA ARG A 206 2.19 -13.01 15.16
C ARG A 206 2.37 -13.00 13.65
N GLN A 207 3.41 -12.32 13.21
CA GLN A 207 3.84 -12.37 11.83
C GLN A 207 5.36 -12.34 11.68
N VAL A 208 5.83 -12.95 10.60
CA VAL A 208 7.10 -12.59 9.96
C VAL A 208 6.77 -11.63 8.83
N ALA A 209 7.34 -10.43 8.87
CA ALA A 209 7.23 -9.47 7.78
C ALA A 209 8.58 -9.40 7.07
N CYS A 210 8.55 -9.61 5.75
CA CYS A 210 9.71 -9.51 4.90
C CYS A 210 9.50 -8.47 3.80
N ALA A 211 10.57 -7.75 3.48
CA ALA A 211 10.68 -6.91 2.30
C ALA A 211 11.87 -7.39 1.48
N PHE A 212 11.69 -7.48 0.17
CA PHE A 212 12.69 -7.94 -0.78
C PHE A 212 12.79 -6.96 -1.94
N VAL A 213 13.98 -6.87 -2.52
CA VAL A 213 14.13 -6.33 -3.88
C VAL A 213 13.28 -7.19 -4.82
N ASP A 214 12.56 -6.58 -5.77
CA ASP A 214 11.67 -7.32 -6.67
C ASP A 214 12.43 -7.94 -7.86
N ASP A 215 13.43 -8.77 -7.56
CA ASP A 215 14.30 -9.43 -8.54
C ASP A 215 13.86 -10.88 -8.89
N GLY A 216 12.76 -11.34 -8.29
CA GLY A 216 12.15 -12.64 -8.53
C GLY A 216 12.48 -13.71 -7.49
N SER A 217 13.27 -13.37 -6.46
CA SER A 217 13.60 -14.31 -5.39
C SER A 217 13.82 -13.65 -4.04
N GLY A 218 13.63 -14.43 -2.98
CA GLY A 218 13.91 -13.99 -1.62
C GLY A 218 14.08 -15.16 -0.69
N GLN A 219 14.75 -14.96 0.43
CA GLN A 219 14.93 -15.99 1.44
C GLN A 219 14.48 -15.49 2.81
N VAL A 220 13.60 -16.25 3.45
CA VAL A 220 13.25 -16.05 4.86
C VAL A 220 14.21 -16.88 5.70
N PRO A 221 15.00 -16.25 6.60
CA PRO A 221 15.92 -16.99 7.45
C PRO A 221 15.20 -17.99 8.35
N ALA A 222 15.80 -19.18 8.53
CA ALA A 222 15.23 -20.25 9.35
C ALA A 222 14.91 -19.80 10.78
N THR A 223 15.73 -18.92 11.35
CA THR A 223 15.56 -18.37 12.70
C THR A 223 14.28 -17.54 12.84
N VAL A 224 13.93 -16.78 11.81
CA VAL A 224 12.74 -15.92 11.81
C VAL A 224 11.49 -16.73 11.45
N ALA A 225 11.63 -17.74 10.58
CA ALA A 225 10.53 -18.60 10.13
C ALA A 225 10.13 -19.70 11.13
N ALA A 226 10.98 -20.00 12.14
CA ALA A 226 10.83 -21.18 13.00
C ALA A 226 9.44 -21.32 13.63
N GLU A 227 8.91 -20.26 14.23
CA GLU A 227 7.59 -20.30 14.88
C GLU A 227 6.45 -20.48 13.87
N TRP A 228 6.53 -19.84 12.71
CA TRP A 228 5.54 -20.02 11.64
C TRP A 228 5.57 -21.45 11.08
N VAL A 229 6.76 -22.05 10.95
CA VAL A 229 6.93 -23.45 10.52
C VAL A 229 6.33 -24.44 11.53
N ALA A 230 6.37 -24.12 12.82
CA ALA A 230 5.80 -24.96 13.87
C ALA A 230 4.28 -24.74 14.10
N ALA A 231 3.72 -23.61 13.66
CA ALA A 231 2.34 -23.25 13.94
C ALA A 231 1.32 -24.11 13.17
N ALA A 232 0.27 -24.56 13.88
CA ALA A 232 -0.85 -25.30 13.30
C ALA A 232 -1.82 -24.39 12.51
N THR A 233 -1.96 -23.14 12.93
CA THR A 233 -2.78 -22.13 12.26
C THR A 233 -1.87 -21.05 11.70
N ARG A 234 -1.77 -20.99 10.38
CA ARG A 234 -0.85 -20.10 9.68
C ARG A 234 -1.31 -19.81 8.25
N ASP A 235 -0.90 -18.68 7.73
CA ASP A 235 -1.04 -18.30 6.32
C ASP A 235 0.17 -17.50 5.85
N TYR A 236 0.17 -17.15 4.56
CA TYR A 236 1.07 -16.14 4.04
C TYR A 236 0.41 -15.37 2.90
N THR A 237 0.80 -14.12 2.75
CA THR A 237 0.38 -13.23 1.68
C THR A 237 1.60 -12.55 1.09
N ALA A 238 1.58 -12.30 -0.21
CA ALA A 238 2.60 -11.49 -0.87
C ALA A 238 1.98 -10.29 -1.57
N GLN A 239 2.76 -9.22 -1.68
CA GLN A 239 2.34 -7.97 -2.28
C GLN A 239 3.51 -7.36 -3.04
N ARG A 240 3.31 -7.13 -4.33
CA ARG A 240 4.18 -6.23 -5.09
C ARG A 240 3.71 -4.81 -4.85
N ILE A 241 4.64 -3.93 -4.50
CA ILE A 241 4.38 -2.49 -4.43
C ILE A 241 5.16 -1.73 -5.50
N ARG A 242 4.55 -0.66 -5.99
CA ARG A 242 5.23 0.42 -6.68
C ARG A 242 4.97 1.72 -5.95
N THR A 243 6.00 2.52 -5.80
CA THR A 243 5.91 3.80 -5.10
C THR A 243 6.30 4.92 -6.05
N ILE A 244 5.52 5.99 -6.04
CA ILE A 244 5.89 7.26 -6.67
C ILE A 244 5.97 8.27 -5.55
N LEU A 245 7.17 8.76 -5.26
CA LEU A 245 7.38 9.90 -4.38
C LEU A 245 7.86 11.08 -5.22
N THR A 246 7.12 12.19 -5.17
CA THR A 246 7.46 13.40 -5.91
C THR A 246 7.52 14.59 -4.96
N GLN A 247 8.61 15.35 -5.03
CA GLN A 247 8.74 16.65 -4.40
C GLN A 247 8.29 17.75 -5.37
N ILE A 248 7.59 18.74 -4.86
CA ILE A 248 7.19 19.96 -5.57
C ILE A 248 7.86 21.12 -4.84
N ASP A 249 8.66 21.92 -5.52
CA ASP A 249 9.53 22.88 -4.83
C ASP A 249 8.82 24.18 -4.41
N LEU A 250 7.73 24.56 -5.08
CA LEU A 250 7.06 25.85 -4.87
C LEU A 250 5.52 25.74 -4.87
N PRO A 251 4.87 25.69 -3.69
CA PRO A 251 5.46 25.57 -2.36
C PRO A 251 6.01 24.15 -2.11
N LEU A 252 7.01 24.03 -1.22
CA LEU A 252 7.58 22.73 -0.84
C LEU A 252 6.48 21.75 -0.37
N SER A 253 6.18 20.77 -1.22
CA SER A 253 5.11 19.80 -1.01
C SER A 253 5.55 18.43 -1.49
N TYR A 254 4.91 17.37 -0.97
CA TYR A 254 5.24 15.99 -1.35
C TYR A 254 4.00 15.22 -1.79
N PHE A 255 4.17 14.31 -2.73
CA PHE A 255 3.11 13.41 -3.16
C PHE A 255 3.63 11.98 -3.19
N ASN A 256 2.99 11.10 -2.43
CA ASN A 256 3.30 9.68 -2.40
C ASN A 256 2.09 8.86 -2.88
N ILE A 257 2.30 8.04 -3.90
CA ILE A 257 1.35 7.03 -4.33
C ILE A 257 1.96 5.67 -4.11
N VAL A 258 1.19 4.80 -3.46
CA VAL A 258 1.50 3.38 -3.37
C VAL A 258 0.50 2.62 -4.24
N SER A 259 1.01 1.97 -5.28
CA SER A 259 0.25 1.01 -6.06
C SER A 259 0.60 -0.40 -5.60
N THR A 260 -0.41 -1.26 -5.43
CA THR A 260 -0.21 -2.63 -4.96
C THR A 260 -0.89 -3.66 -5.87
N PHE A 261 -0.23 -4.80 -6.01
CA PHE A 261 -0.83 -6.02 -6.52
C PHE A 261 -0.62 -7.11 -5.48
N ASP A 262 -1.68 -7.79 -5.08
CA ASP A 262 -1.66 -8.74 -3.97
C ASP A 262 -1.78 -10.18 -4.49
N TRP A 263 -1.15 -11.12 -3.78
CA TRP A 263 -1.27 -12.55 -3.99
C TRP A 263 -1.65 -13.25 -2.68
N PRO A 264 -2.82 -13.92 -2.60
CA PRO A 264 -3.88 -13.93 -3.61
C PRO A 264 -4.54 -12.56 -3.78
N THR A 265 -5.00 -12.24 -5.00
CA THR A 265 -5.60 -10.92 -5.28
C THR A 265 -7.00 -10.79 -4.68
N PRO A 266 -7.26 -9.78 -3.84
CA PRO A 266 -8.58 -9.54 -3.26
C PRO A 266 -9.66 -9.39 -4.33
N VAL A 267 -10.84 -9.93 -4.06
CA VAL A 267 -12.01 -9.78 -4.94
C VAL A 267 -12.58 -8.37 -4.79
N SER A 268 -13.03 -7.80 -5.91
CA SER A 268 -13.78 -6.54 -5.91
C SER A 268 -15.13 -6.73 -5.20
N PRO A 269 -15.56 -5.79 -4.33
CA PRO A 269 -16.86 -5.86 -3.67
C PRO A 269 -18.05 -5.95 -4.63
#